data_AF-A0A1I4V2Y2-F1
#
_entry.id   AF-A0A1I4V2Y2-F1
#
_cell.length_a   1.000
_cell.length_b   1.000
_cell.length_c   1.000
_cell.angle_alpha   90.00
_cell.angle_beta   90.00
_cell.angle_gamma   90.00
#
_symmetry.space_group_name_H-M   'P 1'
#
loop_
_entity.id
_entity.type
_entity.pdbx_description
1 polymer ?
#
loop_
_entity_poly.entity_id
_entity_poly.type
_entity_poly.pdbx_seq_one_letter_code
_entity_poly.pdbx_strand_id
1 'polypeptide(L)'
;MKANRRFGLNKNTRAQVGIGTLIIFIAMVLVAAVAAAVLIQTSGTLQQKAQSTGKQATQEVSSNLMVKTIEGVRAKNSATNMSDTIDLLKLKVGLNVGSSPVDVNQVVVS
;
A
#
# COMPACT_ATOMS: atom_id res chain seq x y z
N MET A 1 19.54 -51.42 68.72
CA MET A 1 18.42 -51.63 67.78
C MET A 1 18.25 -50.35 66.95
N LYS A 2 18.44 -50.40 65.62
CA LYS A 2 18.44 -49.22 64.73
C LYS A 2 17.33 -49.36 63.69
N ALA A 3 16.27 -48.56 63.80
CA ALA A 3 15.14 -48.57 62.88
C ALA A 3 15.47 -47.78 61.60
N ASN A 4 15.49 -48.46 60.46
CA ASN A 4 15.71 -47.87 59.15
C ASN A 4 14.36 -47.47 58.53
N ARG A 5 13.95 -46.21 58.63
CA ARG A 5 12.73 -45.70 57.97
C ARG A 5 13.04 -45.35 56.52
N ARG A 6 12.73 -46.26 55.60
CA ARG A 6 12.71 -45.96 54.15
C ARG A 6 11.50 -45.07 53.87
N PHE A 7 11.76 -43.79 53.55
CA PHE A 7 10.74 -42.85 53.11
C PHE A 7 10.21 -43.30 51.73
N GLY A 8 9.03 -43.90 51.70
CA GLY A 8 8.37 -44.32 50.47
C GLY A 8 7.89 -43.12 49.69
N LEU A 9 8.67 -42.65 48.72
CA LEU A 9 8.23 -41.66 47.73
C LEU A 9 7.19 -42.32 46.81
N ASN A 10 5.91 -42.12 47.09
CA ASN A 10 4.83 -42.50 46.18
C ASN A 10 4.97 -41.69 44.88
N LYS A 11 5.30 -42.36 43.77
CA LYS A 11 5.37 -41.74 42.44
C LYS A 11 3.96 -41.37 41.99
N ASN A 12 3.59 -40.10 42.14
CA ASN A 12 2.33 -39.55 41.65
C ASN A 12 2.41 -39.27 40.14
N THR A 13 2.50 -40.34 39.34
CA THR A 13 2.60 -40.27 37.86
C THR A 13 1.44 -39.47 37.24
N ARG A 14 0.23 -39.54 37.83
CA ARG A 14 -0.93 -38.77 37.34
C ARG A 14 -0.75 -37.25 37.50
N ALA A 15 -0.20 -36.81 38.63
CA ALA A 15 0.09 -35.39 38.86
C ALA A 15 1.20 -34.91 37.92
N GLN A 16 2.21 -35.74 37.66
CA GLN A 16 3.29 -35.42 36.73
C GLN A 16 2.80 -35.26 35.28
N VAL A 17 1.90 -36.12 34.82
CA VAL A 17 1.27 -36.01 33.49
C VAL A 17 0.42 -34.73 33.40
N GLY A 18 -0.37 -34.41 34.45
CA GLY A 18 -1.18 -33.20 34.49
C GLY A 18 -0.37 -31.89 34.48
N ILE A 19 0.80 -31.87 35.12
CA ILE A 19 1.72 -30.73 35.04
C ILE A 19 2.30 -30.63 33.62
N GLY A 20 2.66 -31.77 33.00
CA GLY A 20 3.16 -31.80 31.63
C GLY A 20 2.15 -31.24 30.61
N THR A 21 0.87 -31.59 30.74
CA THR A 21 -0.18 -31.08 29.84
C THR A 21 -0.42 -29.58 30.02
N LEU A 22 -0.38 -29.07 31.26
CA LEU A 22 -0.50 -27.62 31.54
C LEU A 22 0.65 -26.82 30.94
N ILE A 23 1.88 -27.32 31.00
CA ILE A 23 3.05 -26.66 30.40
C ILE A 23 2.88 -26.56 28.89
N ILE A 24 2.48 -27.66 28.23
CA ILE A 24 2.25 -27.67 26.78
C ILE A 24 1.09 -26.75 26.40
N PHE A 25 0.03 -26.72 27.20
CA PHE A 25 -1.10 -25.84 26.96
C PHE A 25 -0.69 -24.36 26.96
N ILE A 26 0.06 -23.93 27.98
CA ILE A 26 0.56 -22.56 28.06
C ILE A 26 1.49 -22.26 26.89
N ALA A 27 2.42 -23.16 26.58
CA ALA A 27 3.33 -23.00 25.45
C ALA A 27 2.58 -22.85 24.12
N MET A 28 1.56 -23.67 23.87
CA MET A 28 0.75 -23.62 22.66
C MET A 28 -0.01 -22.30 22.54
N VAL A 29 -0.58 -21.81 23.64
CA VAL A 29 -1.29 -20.52 23.67
C VAL A 29 -0.33 -19.36 23.35
N LEU A 30 0.90 -19.37 23.89
CA LEU A 30 1.90 -18.34 23.60
C LEU A 30 2.32 -18.35 22.12
N VAL A 31 2.55 -19.53 21.54
CA VAL A 31 2.88 -19.65 20.11
C VAL A 31 1.73 -19.17 19.23
N ALA A 32 0.48 -19.55 19.58
CA ALA A 32 -0.71 -19.11 18.85
C ALA A 32 -0.87 -17.58 18.87
N ALA A 33 -0.58 -16.93 20.01
CA ALA A 33 -0.65 -15.47 20.13
C ALA A 33 0.36 -14.77 19.21
N VAL A 34 1.61 -15.27 19.15
CA VAL A 34 2.64 -14.71 18.26
C VAL A 34 2.28 -14.93 16.79
N ALA A 35 1.80 -16.12 16.43
CA ALA A 35 1.37 -16.43 15.07
C ALA A 35 0.22 -15.52 14.61
N ALA A 36 -0.79 -15.31 15.47
CA ALA A 36 -1.90 -14.41 15.19
C ALA A 36 -1.43 -12.95 15.01
N ALA A 37 -0.51 -12.47 15.86
CA ALA A 37 0.03 -11.12 15.76
C ALA A 37 0.73 -10.88 14.40
N VAL A 38 1.55 -11.82 13.94
CA VAL A 38 2.24 -11.73 12.64
C VAL A 38 1.25 -11.80 11.47
N LEU A 39 0.22 -12.65 11.55
CA LEU A 39 -0.83 -12.73 10.52
C LEU A 39 -1.63 -11.42 10.42
N ILE A 40 -1.96 -10.80 11.55
CA ILE A 40 -2.67 -9.52 11.58
C ILE A 40 -1.78 -8.41 11.00
N GLN A 41 -0.51 -8.36 11.41
CA GLN A 41 0.42 -7.32 10.95
C GLN A 41 0.65 -7.41 9.43
N THR A 42 0.90 -8.61 8.90
CA THR A 42 1.08 -8.80 7.46
C THR A 42 -0.19 -8.45 6.70
N SER A 43 -1.36 -8.93 7.14
CA SER A 43 -2.66 -8.58 6.54
C SER A 43 -2.90 -7.07 6.54
N GLY A 44 -2.59 -6.38 7.63
CA GLY A 44 -2.72 -4.93 7.73
C GLY A 44 -1.82 -4.17 6.76
N THR A 45 -0.54 -4.54 6.67
CA THR A 45 0.40 -3.93 5.71
C THR A 45 -0.03 -4.16 4.26
N LEU A 46 -0.48 -5.38 3.93
CA LEU A 46 -1.00 -5.69 2.60
C LEU A 46 -2.27 -4.89 2.29
N GLN A 47 -3.18 -4.74 3.25
CA GLN A 47 -4.40 -3.97 3.06
C GLN A 47 -4.10 -2.49 2.83
N GLN A 48 -3.20 -1.89 3.60
CA GLN A 48 -2.77 -0.51 3.40
C GLN A 48 -2.10 -0.33 2.04
N LYS A 49 -1.23 -1.27 1.63
CA LYS A 49 -0.58 -1.24 0.32
C LYS A 49 -1.59 -1.42 -0.81
N ALA A 50 -2.54 -2.33 -0.69
CA ALA A 50 -3.60 -2.55 -1.66
C ALA A 50 -4.48 -1.31 -1.82
N GLN A 51 -4.85 -0.64 -0.73
CA GLN A 51 -5.61 0.61 -0.77
C GLN A 51 -4.82 1.72 -1.45
N SER A 52 -3.55 1.91 -1.10
CA SER A 52 -2.69 2.92 -1.74
C SER A 52 -2.54 2.65 -3.24
N THR A 53 -2.29 1.39 -3.61
CA THR A 53 -2.10 0.98 -5.00
C THR A 53 -3.40 1.13 -5.80
N GLY A 54 -4.55 0.79 -5.21
CA GLY A 54 -5.86 0.99 -5.82
C GLY A 54 -6.17 2.47 -6.04
N LYS A 55 -5.84 3.34 -5.07
CA LYS A 55 -5.97 4.80 -5.23
C LYS A 55 -5.05 5.32 -6.33
N GLN A 56 -3.78 4.90 -6.35
CA GLN A 56 -2.82 5.30 -7.38
C GLN A 56 -3.22 4.83 -8.76
N ALA A 57 -3.63 3.56 -8.92
CA ALA A 57 -4.10 3.03 -10.19
C ALA A 57 -5.36 3.75 -10.68
N THR A 58 -6.30 4.06 -9.79
CA THR A 58 -7.51 4.84 -10.13
C THR A 58 -7.14 6.26 -10.54
N GLN A 59 -6.19 6.88 -9.84
CA GLN A 59 -5.67 8.20 -10.21
C GLN A 59 -5.00 8.15 -11.58
N GLU A 60 -4.11 7.19 -11.83
CA GLU A 60 -3.39 7.02 -13.10
C GLU A 60 -4.33 6.86 -14.30
N VAL A 61 -5.38 6.04 -14.18
CA VAL A 61 -6.36 5.87 -15.28
C VAL A 61 -7.34 7.04 -15.42
N SER A 62 -7.60 7.80 -14.35
CA SER A 62 -8.52 8.94 -14.39
C SER A 62 -7.83 10.26 -14.75
N SER A 63 -6.54 10.41 -14.44
CA SER A 63 -5.74 11.61 -14.70
C SER A 63 -5.29 11.68 -16.16
N ASN A 64 -6.25 11.87 -17.06
CA ASN A 64 -5.97 12.13 -18.46
C ASN A 64 -6.12 13.64 -18.76
N LEU A 65 -5.06 14.22 -19.33
CA LEU A 65 -5.10 15.54 -19.94
C LEU A 65 -5.60 15.43 -21.38
N MET A 66 -6.63 16.20 -21.72
CA MET A 66 -7.16 16.27 -23.07
C MET A 66 -6.81 17.61 -23.71
N VAL A 67 -6.30 17.56 -24.93
CA VAL A 67 -6.11 18.75 -25.78
C VAL A 67 -7.45 19.08 -26.42
N LYS A 68 -8.04 20.23 -26.08
CA LYS A 68 -9.34 20.68 -26.61
C LYS A 68 -9.21 21.44 -27.92
N THR A 69 -8.17 22.25 -28.05
CA THR A 69 -7.98 23.11 -29.24
C THR A 69 -6.50 23.40 -29.44
N ILE A 70 -6.08 23.41 -30.70
CA ILE A 70 -4.75 23.82 -31.13
C ILE A 70 -4.94 25.00 -32.07
N GLU A 71 -4.41 26.16 -31.70
CA GLU A 71 -4.49 27.40 -32.48
C GLU A 71 -3.08 27.82 -32.89
N GLY A 72 -2.86 28.06 -34.18
CA GLY A 72 -1.61 28.63 -34.70
C GLY A 72 -1.76 30.12 -34.96
N VAL A 73 -0.87 30.94 -34.40
CA VAL A 73 -0.81 32.38 -34.65
C VAL A 73 0.38 32.67 -35.56
N ARG A 74 0.10 33.32 -36.70
CA ARG A 74 1.13 33.83 -37.61
C ARG A 74 1.41 35.30 -37.28
N ALA A 75 2.66 35.69 -37.21
CA ALA A 75 3.03 37.08 -36.99
C ALA A 75 2.73 37.91 -38.25
N LYS A 76 2.50 39.20 -38.04
CA LYS A 76 2.24 40.15 -39.10
C LYS A 76 3.57 40.66 -39.65
N ASN A 77 3.90 40.33 -40.89
CA ASN A 77 5.16 40.74 -41.54
C ASN A 77 5.04 42.15 -42.17
N SER A 78 3.83 42.59 -42.55
CA SER A 78 3.54 43.95 -43.03
C SER A 78 2.08 44.33 -42.80
N ALA A 79 1.69 45.59 -43.02
CA ALA A 79 0.33 46.10 -42.78
C ALA A 79 -0.78 45.25 -43.45
N THR A 80 -0.46 44.61 -44.58
CA THR A 80 -1.38 43.80 -45.40
C THR A 80 -1.05 42.31 -45.44
N ASN A 81 0.16 41.87 -45.03
CA ASN A 81 0.62 40.49 -45.22
C ASN A 81 0.95 39.81 -43.89
N MET A 82 0.47 38.57 -43.74
CA MET A 82 0.87 37.66 -42.65
C MET A 82 2.16 36.92 -43.03
N SER A 83 2.90 36.46 -42.03
CA SER A 83 4.02 35.54 -42.22
C SER A 83 3.55 34.24 -42.88
N ASP A 84 4.43 33.62 -43.68
CA ASP A 84 4.23 32.29 -44.28
C ASP A 84 4.43 31.16 -43.25
N THR A 85 5.08 31.47 -42.12
CA THR A 85 5.32 30.53 -41.01
C THR A 85 4.37 30.76 -39.83
N ILE A 86 4.19 29.73 -39.00
CA ILE A 86 3.51 29.85 -37.71
C ILE A 86 4.56 30.20 -36.66
N ASP A 87 4.41 31.35 -36.02
CA ASP A 87 5.39 31.85 -35.05
C ASP A 87 5.01 31.49 -33.61
N LEU A 88 3.72 31.23 -33.33
CA LEU A 88 3.27 30.80 -32.01
C LEU A 88 2.19 29.71 -32.13
N LEU A 89 2.36 28.65 -31.35
CA LEU A 89 1.36 27.59 -31.19
C LEU A 89 0.71 27.72 -29.81
N LYS A 90 -0.62 27.83 -29.77
CA LYS A 90 -1.42 27.86 -28.54
C LYS A 90 -2.18 26.56 -28.40
N LEU A 91 -1.88 25.81 -27.34
CA LEU A 91 -2.61 24.59 -27.00
C LEU A 91 -3.53 24.88 -25.81
N LYS A 92 -4.83 24.64 -25.98
CA LYS A 92 -5.81 24.63 -24.89
C LYS A 92 -5.93 23.21 -24.38
N VAL A 93 -5.27 22.94 -23.26
CA VAL A 93 -5.38 21.66 -22.54
C VAL A 93 -6.33 21.78 -21.36
N GLY A 94 -7.00 20.69 -21.03
CA GLY A 94 -7.90 20.62 -19.89
C GLY A 94 -7.99 19.21 -19.33
N LEU A 95 -8.44 19.14 -18.10
CA LEU A 95 -8.73 17.91 -17.39
C LEU A 95 -9.98 17.22 -17.99
N ASN A 96 -9.95 15.90 -18.10
CA ASN A 96 -11.14 15.11 -18.46
C ASN A 96 -12.15 15.09 -17.30
N VAL A 97 -13.41 14.80 -17.57
CA VAL A 97 -14.46 14.71 -16.55
C VAL A 97 -14.11 13.60 -15.55
N GLY A 98 -14.20 13.91 -14.25
CA GLY A 98 -13.84 12.97 -13.18
C GLY A 98 -12.34 12.74 -12.99
N SER A 99 -11.48 13.48 -13.70
CA SER A 99 -10.03 13.41 -13.45
C SER A 99 -9.64 14.14 -12.17
N SER A 100 -8.61 13.61 -11.51
CA SER A 100 -7.97 14.31 -10.40
C SER A 100 -7.18 15.53 -10.92
N PRO A 101 -6.99 16.58 -10.10
CA PRO A 101 -6.15 17.71 -10.47
C PRO A 101 -4.75 17.25 -10.91
N VAL A 102 -4.27 17.77 -12.04
CA VAL A 102 -2.93 17.49 -12.57
C VAL A 102 -2.09 18.76 -12.47
N ASP A 103 -0.87 18.62 -11.94
CA ASP A 103 0.10 19.71 -11.89
C ASP A 103 0.76 19.89 -13.27
N VAL A 104 0.55 21.06 -13.87
CA VAL A 104 1.10 21.40 -15.19
C VAL A 104 2.58 21.72 -15.17
N ASN A 105 3.19 21.99 -14.00
CA ASN A 105 4.63 22.24 -13.91
C ASN A 105 5.47 20.98 -14.16
N GLN A 106 4.89 19.79 -13.96
CA GLN A 106 5.55 18.51 -14.19
C GLN A 106 5.26 17.94 -15.59
N VAL A 107 4.46 18.64 -16.40
CA VAL A 107 4.12 18.21 -17.76
C VAL A 107 5.26 18.60 -18.71
N VAL A 108 5.80 17.62 -19.41
CA VAL A 108 6.82 17.82 -20.45
C VAL A 108 6.16 17.66 -21.82
N VAL A 109 6.33 18.67 -22.67
CA VAL A 109 5.98 18.61 -24.10
C VAL A 109 7.28 18.46 -24.86
N SER A 110 7.52 17.26 -25.40
CA SER A 110 8.71 16.91 -26.21
C SER A 110 8.43 16.96 -27.69
#